data_AF-M1BTI1-F1
#
_entry.id   AF-M1BTI1-F1
#
_cell.length_a   1.000
_cell.length_b   1.000
_cell.length_c   1.000
_cell.angle_alpha   90.00
_cell.angle_beta   90.00
_cell.angle_gamma   90.00
#
_symmetry.space_group_name_H-M   'P 1'
#
loop_
_entity.id
_entity.type
_entity.pdbx_description
1 polymer ?
#
loop_
_entity_poly.entity_id
_entity_poly.type
_entity_poly.pdbx_seq_one_letter_code
_entity_poly.pdbx_strand_id
1 'polypeptide(L)'
;MEQLKRGISRQFSTELFRKSGKFSFKRQSSLDPRRNNLRFSFGRQSSLDPLQRSPSIENAGRTVPENLDSTMQLLFMACKGDVKGVQDLLDEGIDVNNIDLDGRTALHIAACEGHVEVAKLLLSRKANMNSRDRWGSTAAADAKHYGNAEIYEMLKARGAKVPKVRKTPMAVANLREVPEYELNPLELQIRKSDGISKGSYQVAKWNGTKVSVKILDKDSYKDPESINAFKHELTLLEKVRHPNIVQFVGAVTQNIPMMIVSEYHPRGDLGSYLQKKGRISPSKALKYALDVARGMNYLHECKPDPIIHCNLNPKCQKYFA
;
A
#
# COMPACT_ATOMS: atom_id res chain seq x y z
N MET A 1 11.21 -26.27 59.48
CA MET A 1 10.69 -27.64 59.71
C MET A 1 9.19 -27.63 59.53
N GLU A 2 8.73 -28.56 58.70
CA GLU A 2 7.33 -28.82 58.32
C GLU A 2 6.47 -29.32 59.50
N GLN A 3 5.15 -29.10 59.46
CA GLN A 3 4.14 -30.16 59.27
C GLN A 3 2.70 -29.67 59.56
N LEU A 4 1.91 -29.52 58.49
CA LEU A 4 0.63 -30.20 58.21
C LEU A 4 -0.20 -30.83 59.38
N LYS A 5 -1.49 -30.41 59.54
CA LYS A 5 -2.74 -31.16 59.18
C LYS A 5 -3.98 -30.83 60.03
N ARG A 6 -5.14 -30.74 59.33
CA ARG A 6 -6.53 -31.21 59.67
C ARG A 6 -7.23 -30.55 60.87
N GLY A 7 -8.55 -30.34 60.94
CA GLY A 7 -9.72 -30.67 60.11
C GLY A 7 -10.97 -30.00 60.74
N ILE A 8 -11.93 -29.54 59.92
CA ILE A 8 -13.30 -30.07 59.75
C ILE A 8 -14.30 -29.83 60.92
N SER A 9 -15.21 -28.87 60.66
CA SER A 9 -16.68 -28.86 60.91
C SER A 9 -17.20 -28.80 62.37
N ARG A 10 -18.31 -28.15 62.74
CA ARG A 10 -19.68 -28.16 62.17
C ARG A 10 -20.55 -27.08 62.89
N GLN A 11 -21.47 -26.45 62.12
CA GLN A 11 -22.91 -26.22 62.44
C GLN A 11 -23.30 -25.28 63.60
N PHE A 12 -24.45 -24.59 63.68
CA PHE A 12 -25.63 -24.25 62.85
C PHE A 12 -26.46 -23.24 63.67
N SER A 13 -27.11 -22.24 63.07
CA SER A 13 -28.53 -21.84 63.29
C SER A 13 -28.86 -20.60 62.41
N THR A 14 -29.70 -20.76 61.37
CA THR A 14 -31.14 -20.37 61.27
C THR A 14 -31.32 -18.84 61.23
N GLU A 15 -31.95 -18.18 60.25
CA GLU A 15 -33.23 -18.38 59.55
C GLU A 15 -33.16 -17.69 58.15
N LEU A 16 -33.53 -18.31 57.03
CA LEU A 16 -34.88 -18.48 56.47
C LEU A 16 -35.59 -17.18 56.06
N PHE A 17 -35.60 -16.87 54.75
CA PHE A 17 -36.86 -16.61 54.02
C PHE A 17 -36.76 -17.14 52.59
N ARG A 18 -37.53 -18.20 52.34
CA ARG A 18 -37.81 -18.77 51.01
C ARG A 18 -38.79 -17.85 50.27
N LYS A 19 -38.55 -17.61 48.98
CA LYS A 19 -39.63 -17.64 47.98
C LYS A 19 -39.17 -18.40 46.75
N SER A 20 -39.97 -19.41 46.45
CA SER A 20 -39.89 -20.40 45.39
C SER A 20 -40.26 -19.84 44.02
N GLY A 21 -39.60 -20.32 42.96
CA GLY A 21 -40.05 -20.16 41.58
C GLY A 21 -39.16 -20.97 40.62
N LYS A 22 -39.75 -21.96 39.96
CA LYS A 22 -39.10 -23.08 39.25
C LYS A 22 -38.28 -22.65 38.02
N PHE A 23 -37.07 -23.22 37.89
CA PHE A 23 -36.32 -23.28 36.63
C PHE A 23 -36.84 -24.44 35.76
N SER A 24 -37.02 -24.20 34.46
CA SER A 24 -36.77 -25.24 33.45
C SER A 24 -36.13 -24.62 32.22
N PHE A 25 -35.04 -25.25 31.76
CA PHE A 25 -34.31 -24.89 30.55
C PHE A 25 -35.08 -25.39 29.31
N LYS A 26 -35.28 -24.51 28.33
CA LYS A 26 -35.42 -24.90 26.92
C LYS A 26 -34.62 -23.93 26.06
N ARG A 27 -33.62 -24.45 25.35
CA ARG A 27 -33.04 -23.78 24.17
C ARG A 27 -34.06 -23.82 23.05
N GLN A 28 -34.36 -22.68 22.43
CA GLN A 28 -34.74 -22.63 21.02
C GLN A 28 -34.08 -21.42 20.34
N SER A 29 -33.50 -21.71 19.19
CA SER A 29 -32.86 -20.85 18.22
C SER A 29 -33.86 -20.33 17.18
N SER A 30 -33.82 -19.05 16.84
CA SER A 30 -34.15 -18.45 15.51
C SER A 30 -34.18 -16.92 15.66
N LEU A 31 -33.24 -16.17 15.06
CA LEU A 31 -33.41 -15.39 13.81
C LEU A 31 -34.55 -14.36 13.92
N ASP A 32 -34.32 -13.04 13.93
CA ASP A 32 -33.75 -12.29 12.81
C ASP A 32 -33.15 -10.91 13.19
N PRO A 33 -32.09 -10.39 12.52
CA PRO A 33 -31.44 -9.12 12.82
C PRO A 33 -31.75 -8.03 11.78
N ARG A 34 -32.53 -7.01 12.14
CA ARG A 34 -32.56 -5.74 11.39
C ARG A 34 -32.73 -4.55 12.34
N ARG A 35 -31.60 -3.91 12.70
CA ARG A 35 -31.44 -2.45 12.72
C ARG A 35 -30.01 -2.04 13.09
N ASN A 36 -29.36 -1.40 12.11
CA ASN A 36 -28.32 -0.38 12.20
C ASN A 36 -27.04 -0.70 12.97
N ASN A 37 -26.05 -1.22 12.23
CA ASN A 37 -24.66 -0.84 12.44
C ASN A 37 -24.06 -0.44 11.09
N LEU A 38 -23.89 0.87 10.87
CA LEU A 38 -22.96 1.40 9.87
C LEU A 38 -21.55 1.08 10.36
N ARG A 39 -21.10 -0.14 10.09
CA ARG A 39 -19.74 -0.59 10.36
C ARG A 39 -19.09 -0.86 9.02
N PHE A 40 -18.14 0.02 8.65
CA PHE A 40 -17.27 -0.14 7.49
C PHE A 40 -16.71 -1.57 7.46
N SER A 41 -17.12 -2.35 6.46
CA SER A 41 -16.53 -3.65 6.17
C SER A 41 -15.39 -3.44 5.18
N PHE A 42 -14.16 -3.35 5.68
CA PHE A 42 -12.99 -3.66 4.86
C PHE A 42 -13.12 -5.12 4.44
N GLY A 43 -13.42 -5.33 3.16
CA GLY A 43 -13.51 -6.65 2.56
C GLY A 43 -12.18 -7.37 2.68
N ARG A 44 -12.08 -8.26 3.67
CA ARG A 44 -11.23 -9.45 3.54
C ARG A 44 -11.92 -10.36 2.54
N GLN A 45 -11.61 -10.22 1.25
CA GLN A 45 -11.85 -11.29 0.29
C GLN A 45 -10.65 -12.24 0.37
N SER A 46 -10.71 -13.16 1.32
CA SER A 46 -9.90 -14.38 1.30
C SER A 46 -10.45 -15.31 0.22
N SER A 47 -9.71 -15.45 -0.87
CA SER A 47 -9.95 -16.44 -1.92
C SER A 47 -9.54 -17.83 -1.42
N LEU A 48 -10.52 -18.59 -0.92
CA LEU A 48 -10.44 -20.04 -0.74
C LEU A 48 -11.82 -20.61 -1.04
N ASP A 49 -12.01 -21.06 -2.28
CA ASP A 49 -13.07 -21.99 -2.63
C ASP A 49 -12.46 -23.12 -3.46
N PRO A 50 -12.25 -24.33 -2.89
CA PRO A 50 -11.66 -25.46 -3.58
C PRO A 50 -12.78 -26.40 -4.03
N LEU A 51 -13.40 -26.14 -5.18
CA LEU A 51 -14.27 -27.12 -5.82
C LEU A 51 -13.93 -27.29 -7.30
N GLN A 52 -13.61 -28.55 -7.60
CA GLN A 52 -13.22 -29.15 -8.86
C GLN A 52 -14.16 -28.80 -10.03
N ARG A 53 -13.55 -28.53 -11.19
CA ARG A 53 -14.07 -29.04 -12.46
C ARG A 53 -12.97 -29.87 -13.11
N SER A 54 -13.26 -31.14 -13.30
CA SER A 54 -12.43 -32.10 -14.02
C SER A 54 -12.30 -31.73 -15.50
N PRO A 55 -11.22 -32.17 -16.18
CA PRO A 55 -10.86 -31.71 -17.51
C PRO A 55 -11.59 -32.54 -18.58
N SER A 56 -12.26 -31.88 -19.51
CA SER A 56 -12.47 -32.44 -20.83
C SER A 56 -11.29 -32.02 -21.71
N ILE A 57 -10.36 -32.95 -21.89
CA ILE A 57 -9.38 -32.89 -22.97
C ILE A 57 -10.18 -32.96 -24.27
N GLU A 58 -10.17 -31.89 -25.06
CA GLU A 58 -10.05 -31.93 -26.52
C GLU A 58 -9.90 -30.51 -27.10
N ASN A 59 -8.71 -30.29 -27.68
CA ASN A 59 -8.25 -29.19 -28.56
C ASN A 59 -7.22 -28.22 -27.96
N ALA A 60 -5.97 -28.51 -28.31
CA ALA A 60 -4.88 -27.55 -28.36
C ALA A 60 -5.20 -26.48 -29.42
N GLY A 61 -5.95 -25.47 -29.01
CA GLY A 61 -6.26 -24.28 -29.79
C GLY A 61 -6.37 -23.11 -28.83
N ARG A 62 -5.59 -22.07 -29.10
CA ARG A 62 -5.59 -20.75 -28.42
C ARG A 62 -7.00 -20.38 -27.95
N THR A 63 -7.25 -20.46 -26.64
CA THR A 63 -8.44 -19.86 -26.05
C THR A 63 -8.00 -18.88 -24.98
N VAL A 64 -8.35 -17.62 -25.23
CA VAL A 64 -8.20 -16.52 -24.27
C VAL A 64 -9.23 -16.74 -23.18
N PRO A 65 -8.92 -16.51 -21.89
CA PRO A 65 -9.94 -16.52 -20.85
C PRO A 65 -11.04 -15.50 -21.18
N GLU A 66 -12.29 -15.95 -21.35
CA GLU A 66 -13.42 -15.09 -21.78
C GLU A 66 -13.80 -13.98 -20.78
N ASN A 67 -13.33 -14.08 -19.52
CA ASN A 67 -13.63 -13.13 -18.44
C ASN A 67 -12.60 -12.00 -18.29
N LEU A 68 -11.72 -11.81 -19.27
CA LEU A 68 -10.65 -10.81 -19.22
C LEU A 68 -11.12 -9.50 -19.87
N ASP A 69 -10.94 -8.36 -19.22
CA ASP A 69 -11.19 -7.04 -19.85
C ASP A 69 -10.39 -6.93 -21.16
N SER A 70 -10.99 -6.28 -22.17
CA SER A 70 -10.43 -6.04 -23.51
C SER A 70 -8.97 -5.56 -23.47
N THR A 71 -8.65 -4.64 -22.56
CA THR A 71 -7.28 -4.17 -22.30
C THR A 71 -6.35 -5.30 -21.89
N MET A 72 -6.79 -6.12 -20.94
CA MET A 72 -6.00 -7.23 -20.41
C MET A 72 -5.87 -8.36 -21.44
N GLN A 73 -6.83 -8.52 -22.35
CA GLN A 73 -6.69 -9.40 -23.53
C GLN A 73 -5.59 -8.92 -24.47
N LEU A 74 -5.57 -7.62 -24.79
CA LEU A 74 -4.53 -7.02 -25.64
C LEU A 74 -3.13 -7.23 -25.03
N LEU A 75 -2.98 -6.98 -23.73
CA LEU A 75 -1.72 -7.18 -23.02
C LEU A 75 -1.30 -8.66 -22.99
N PHE A 76 -2.26 -9.58 -22.78
CA PHE A 76 -1.99 -11.01 -22.80
C PHE A 76 -1.54 -11.50 -24.19
N MET A 77 -2.20 -11.04 -25.26
CA MET A 77 -1.78 -11.33 -26.65
C MET A 77 -0.38 -10.78 -26.94
N ALA A 78 -0.08 -9.56 -26.48
CA ALA A 78 1.25 -8.97 -26.60
C ALA A 78 2.31 -9.76 -25.81
N CYS A 79 2.00 -10.23 -24.61
CA CYS A 79 2.88 -11.09 -23.80
C CYS A 79 3.19 -12.42 -24.51
N LYS A 80 2.21 -13.00 -25.21
CA LYS A 80 2.38 -14.25 -25.97
C LYS A 80 3.05 -14.06 -27.33
N GLY A 81 3.23 -12.83 -27.80
CA GLY A 81 3.74 -12.56 -29.15
C GLY A 81 2.73 -12.85 -30.25
N ASP A 82 1.43 -12.92 -29.94
CA ASP A 82 0.39 -13.26 -30.93
C ASP A 82 0.02 -12.05 -31.79
N VAL A 83 0.77 -11.85 -32.88
CA VAL A 83 0.60 -10.71 -33.79
C VAL A 83 -0.83 -10.63 -34.36
N LYS A 84 -1.44 -11.79 -34.70
CA LYS A 84 -2.80 -11.82 -35.25
C LYS A 84 -3.83 -11.42 -34.21
N GLY A 85 -3.77 -12.00 -33.01
CA GLY A 85 -4.68 -11.63 -31.92
C GLY A 85 -4.56 -10.16 -31.51
N VAL A 86 -3.33 -9.60 -31.49
CA VAL A 86 -3.14 -8.16 -31.28
C VAL A 86 -3.76 -7.34 -32.40
N GLN A 87 -3.62 -7.77 -33.66
CA GLN A 87 -4.18 -7.06 -34.81
C GLN A 87 -5.72 -7.05 -34.76
N ASP A 88 -6.34 -8.21 -34.55
CA ASP A 88 -7.79 -8.38 -34.50
C ASP A 88 -8.40 -7.48 -33.41
N LEU A 89 -7.83 -7.50 -32.20
CA LEU A 89 -8.26 -6.65 -31.09
C LEU A 89 -8.15 -5.14 -31.39
N LEU A 90 -7.10 -4.71 -32.10
CA LEU A 90 -6.96 -3.32 -32.50
C LEU A 90 -7.90 -2.94 -33.65
N ASP A 91 -8.29 -3.89 -34.50
CA ASP A 91 -9.28 -3.72 -35.56
C ASP A 91 -10.71 -3.65 -35.00
N GLU A 92 -10.98 -4.30 -33.85
CA GLU A 92 -12.20 -4.16 -33.06
C GLU A 92 -12.32 -2.79 -32.35
N GLY A 93 -11.30 -1.94 -32.45
CA GLY A 93 -11.33 -0.56 -31.95
C GLY A 93 -10.80 -0.38 -30.53
N ILE A 94 -10.08 -1.36 -29.98
CA ILE A 94 -9.38 -1.20 -28.70
C ILE A 94 -8.27 -0.15 -28.85
N ASP A 95 -8.19 0.78 -27.90
CA ASP A 95 -7.11 1.76 -27.89
C ASP A 95 -5.77 1.07 -27.61
N VAL A 96 -4.84 1.23 -28.55
CA VAL A 96 -3.46 0.73 -28.49
C VAL A 96 -2.69 1.22 -27.24
N ASN A 97 -3.13 2.34 -26.67
CA ASN A 97 -2.52 2.98 -25.49
C ASN A 97 -3.21 2.64 -24.17
N ASN A 98 -4.16 1.69 -24.17
CA ASN A 98 -4.74 1.21 -22.92
C ASN A 98 -3.65 0.64 -22.00
N ILE A 99 -3.86 0.85 -20.70
CA ILE A 99 -2.89 0.55 -19.64
C ILE A 99 -3.44 -0.46 -18.65
N ASP A 100 -2.57 -1.30 -18.08
CA ASP A 100 -2.91 -2.11 -16.90
C ASP A 100 -2.89 -1.27 -15.60
N LEU A 101 -3.11 -1.96 -14.48
CA LEU A 101 -3.01 -1.40 -13.13
C LEU A 101 -1.64 -0.79 -12.82
N ASP A 102 -0.60 -1.23 -13.53
CA ASP A 102 0.75 -0.70 -13.38
C ASP A 102 1.06 0.45 -14.35
N GLY A 103 0.09 0.88 -15.16
CA GLY A 103 0.31 1.90 -16.19
C GLY A 103 1.05 1.38 -17.43
N ARG A 104 1.21 0.06 -17.59
CA ARG A 104 1.90 -0.54 -18.73
C ARG A 104 0.96 -0.70 -19.91
N THR A 105 1.43 -0.30 -21.08
CA THR A 105 0.77 -0.54 -22.36
C THR A 105 1.22 -1.87 -22.97
N ALA A 106 0.50 -2.35 -23.99
CA ALA A 106 0.91 -3.51 -24.77
C ALA A 106 2.34 -3.40 -25.34
N LEU A 107 2.81 -2.17 -25.61
CA LEU A 107 4.16 -1.92 -26.10
C LEU A 107 5.23 -2.16 -25.02
N HIS A 108 4.93 -1.86 -23.74
CA HIS A 108 5.83 -2.21 -22.63
C HIS A 108 5.96 -3.73 -22.54
N ILE A 109 4.83 -4.46 -22.59
CA ILE A 109 4.83 -5.92 -22.51
C ILE A 109 5.60 -6.55 -23.67
N ALA A 110 5.34 -6.14 -24.91
CA ALA A 110 6.08 -6.63 -26.08
C ALA A 110 7.58 -6.33 -25.99
N ALA A 111 7.95 -5.19 -25.41
CA ALA A 111 9.34 -4.81 -25.20
C ALA A 111 10.04 -5.61 -24.10
N CYS A 112 9.35 -5.96 -23.01
CA CYS A 112 9.86 -6.85 -21.96
C CYS A 112 10.11 -8.26 -22.49
N GLU A 113 9.19 -8.79 -23.31
CA GLU A 113 9.22 -10.18 -23.79
C GLU A 113 10.03 -10.37 -25.09
N GLY A 114 10.43 -9.29 -25.76
CA GLY A 114 11.25 -9.37 -26.97
C GLY A 114 10.46 -9.62 -28.26
N HIS A 115 9.13 -9.42 -28.26
CA HIS A 115 8.28 -9.65 -29.42
C HIS A 115 8.33 -8.50 -30.43
N VAL A 116 9.36 -8.54 -31.30
CA VAL A 116 9.65 -7.48 -32.28
C VAL A 116 8.48 -7.19 -33.22
N GLU A 117 7.82 -8.23 -33.75
CA GLU A 117 6.72 -8.06 -34.71
C GLU A 117 5.47 -7.45 -34.05
N VAL A 118 5.16 -7.84 -32.81
CA VAL A 118 4.10 -7.18 -32.03
C VAL A 118 4.45 -5.72 -31.78
N ALA A 119 5.69 -5.42 -31.38
CA ALA A 119 6.11 -4.04 -31.16
C ALA A 119 6.01 -3.18 -32.44
N LYS A 120 6.38 -3.72 -33.61
CA LYS A 120 6.21 -3.06 -34.91
C LYS A 120 4.74 -2.77 -35.22
N LEU A 121 3.86 -3.75 -35.01
CA LEU A 121 2.41 -3.61 -35.21
C LEU A 121 1.82 -2.52 -34.29
N LEU A 122 2.14 -2.54 -33.00
CA LEU A 122 1.66 -1.54 -32.05
C LEU A 122 2.11 -0.13 -32.46
N LEU A 123 3.36 0.03 -32.89
CA LEU A 123 3.86 1.32 -33.36
C LEU A 123 3.23 1.77 -34.69
N SER A 124 2.89 0.85 -35.60
CA SER A 124 2.16 1.20 -36.83
C SER A 124 0.75 1.71 -36.53
N ARG A 125 0.14 1.21 -35.44
CA ARG A 125 -1.12 1.70 -34.86
C ARG A 125 -0.96 2.93 -33.97
N LYS A 126 0.17 3.64 -34.05
CA LYS A 126 0.47 4.88 -33.30
C LYS A 126 0.53 4.71 -31.78
N ALA A 127 1.02 3.56 -31.28
CA ALA A 127 1.33 3.40 -29.86
C ALA A 127 2.29 4.49 -29.37
N ASN A 128 1.99 5.06 -28.20
CA ASN A 128 2.83 6.06 -27.55
C ASN A 128 4.09 5.42 -26.96
N MET A 129 5.18 5.47 -27.72
CA MET A 129 6.51 4.99 -27.35
C MET A 129 7.15 5.71 -26.15
N ASN A 130 6.61 6.85 -25.72
CA ASN A 130 7.07 7.63 -24.56
C ASN A 130 6.11 7.53 -23.37
N SER A 131 5.11 6.65 -23.44
CA SER A 131 4.27 6.33 -22.28
C SER A 131 5.15 5.82 -21.14
N ARG A 132 4.76 6.18 -19.92
CA ARG A 132 5.47 5.78 -18.70
C ARG A 132 4.56 4.96 -17.82
N ASP A 133 5.07 3.81 -17.36
CA ASP A 133 4.42 3.03 -16.34
C ASP A 133 4.55 3.70 -14.95
N ARG A 134 3.98 3.07 -13.91
CA ARG A 134 4.01 3.57 -12.53
C ARG A 134 5.43 3.74 -11.99
N TRP A 135 6.39 2.98 -12.50
CA TRP A 135 7.80 3.03 -12.12
C TRP A 135 8.60 4.05 -12.94
N GLY A 136 7.93 4.76 -13.85
CA GLY A 136 8.55 5.73 -14.74
C GLY A 136 9.40 5.10 -15.84
N SER A 137 9.30 3.79 -16.04
CA SER A 137 9.92 3.08 -17.16
C SER A 137 9.18 3.41 -18.45
N THR A 138 9.86 3.19 -19.57
CA THR A 138 9.28 3.29 -20.92
C THR A 138 9.54 1.97 -21.61
N ALA A 139 8.77 1.61 -22.63
CA ALA A 139 9.03 0.40 -23.42
C ALA A 139 10.50 0.26 -23.88
N ALA A 140 11.17 1.37 -24.23
CA ALA A 140 12.60 1.33 -24.58
C ALA A 140 13.50 1.01 -23.37
N ALA A 141 13.20 1.56 -22.19
CA ALA A 141 13.93 1.23 -20.97
C ALA A 141 13.73 -0.25 -20.57
N ASP A 142 12.52 -0.78 -20.72
CA ASP A 142 12.21 -2.18 -20.48
C ASP A 142 12.97 -3.11 -21.44
N ALA A 143 12.91 -2.84 -22.74
CA ALA A 143 13.66 -3.61 -23.74
C ALA A 143 15.15 -3.67 -23.41
N LYS A 144 15.74 -2.54 -22.97
CA LYS A 144 17.14 -2.50 -22.55
C LYS A 144 17.38 -3.33 -21.28
N HIS A 145 16.47 -3.26 -20.30
CA HIS A 145 16.63 -3.95 -19.03
C HIS A 145 16.58 -5.48 -19.18
N TYR A 146 15.66 -5.97 -20.02
CA TYR A 146 15.49 -7.39 -20.29
C TYR A 146 16.40 -7.93 -21.40
N GLY A 147 17.26 -7.10 -21.99
CA GLY A 147 18.26 -7.53 -22.98
C GLY A 147 17.73 -7.64 -24.42
N ASN A 148 16.53 -7.13 -24.71
CA ASN A 148 15.91 -7.13 -26.02
C ASN A 148 16.46 -6.01 -26.90
N ALA A 149 17.72 -6.16 -27.32
CA ALA A 149 18.48 -5.13 -28.04
C ALA A 149 17.82 -4.69 -29.36
N GLU A 150 17.19 -5.61 -30.09
CA GLU A 150 16.51 -5.30 -31.36
C GLU A 150 15.35 -4.31 -31.17
N ILE A 151 14.50 -4.55 -30.17
CA ILE A 151 13.40 -3.64 -29.85
C ILE A 151 13.94 -2.31 -29.34
N TYR A 152 14.96 -2.34 -28.49
CA TYR A 152 15.58 -1.14 -27.96
C TYR A 152 16.12 -0.23 -29.07
N GLU A 153 16.92 -0.77 -30.00
CA GLU A 153 17.47 0.02 -31.10
C GLU A 153 16.38 0.47 -32.07
N MET A 154 15.34 -0.35 -32.31
CA MET A 154 14.18 0.04 -33.12
C MET A 154 13.41 1.22 -32.52
N LEU A 155 13.11 1.19 -31.21
CA LEU A 155 12.44 2.27 -30.50
C LEU A 155 13.31 3.53 -30.46
N LYS A 156 14.61 3.38 -30.21
CA LYS A 156 15.58 4.48 -30.19
C LYS A 156 15.75 5.13 -31.56
N ALA A 157 15.81 4.36 -32.65
CA ALA A 157 15.85 4.87 -34.01
C ALA A 157 14.59 5.68 -34.38
N ARG A 158 13.43 5.32 -33.79
CA ARG A 158 12.17 6.08 -33.92
C ARG A 158 12.05 7.28 -32.96
N GLY A 159 13.09 7.58 -32.18
CA GLY A 159 13.12 8.74 -31.29
C GLY A 159 12.55 8.51 -29.89
N ALA A 160 12.51 7.26 -29.39
CA ALA A 160 12.10 6.97 -28.02
C ALA A 160 12.99 7.72 -27.01
N LYS A 161 12.35 8.45 -26.09
CA LYS A 161 13.06 9.08 -24.97
C LYS A 161 13.27 8.04 -23.90
N VAL A 162 14.48 7.48 -23.82
CA VAL A 162 14.86 6.63 -22.69
C VAL A 162 15.04 7.53 -21.46
N PRO A 163 14.17 7.43 -20.43
CA PRO A 163 14.34 8.22 -19.24
C PRO A 163 15.68 7.85 -18.58
N LYS A 164 16.46 8.86 -18.20
CA LYS A 164 17.58 8.68 -17.25
C LYS A 164 16.96 8.47 -15.87
N VAL A 165 16.33 7.33 -15.64
CA VAL A 165 15.81 6.99 -14.32
C VAL A 165 17.04 6.78 -13.44
N ARG A 166 17.30 7.76 -12.58
CA ARG A 166 18.22 7.54 -11.47
C ARG A 166 17.55 6.50 -10.59
N LYS A 167 18.08 5.27 -10.61
CA LYS A 167 17.64 4.22 -9.71
C LYS A 167 17.81 4.73 -8.28
N THR A 168 16.77 4.58 -7.48
CA THR A 168 16.88 4.86 -6.06
C THR A 168 17.75 3.77 -5.40
N PRO A 169 18.35 4.04 -4.23
CA PRO A 169 19.05 3.03 -3.44
C PRO A 169 18.15 1.88 -2.94
N MET A 170 16.84 1.99 -3.13
CA MET A 170 15.82 1.01 -2.73
C MET A 170 15.11 0.40 -3.94
N ALA A 171 15.52 0.77 -5.17
CA ALA A 171 14.91 0.27 -6.38
C ALA A 171 15.22 -1.22 -6.53
N VAL A 172 14.19 -2.01 -6.77
CA VAL A 172 14.30 -3.44 -7.02
C VAL A 172 14.25 -3.71 -8.52
N ALA A 173 14.94 -4.76 -8.99
CA ALA A 173 14.97 -5.11 -10.41
C ALA A 173 13.70 -5.86 -10.85
N ASN A 174 13.17 -6.73 -9.98
CA ASN A 174 12.03 -7.57 -10.29
C ASN A 174 10.72 -6.96 -9.78
N LEU A 175 9.70 -6.92 -10.63
CA LEU A 175 8.36 -6.42 -10.27
C LEU A 175 7.71 -7.18 -9.12
N ARG A 176 8.01 -8.48 -8.97
CA ARG A 176 7.45 -9.33 -7.89
C ARG A 176 8.05 -9.04 -6.52
N GLU A 177 9.16 -8.32 -6.46
CA GLU A 177 9.86 -7.97 -5.22
C GLU A 177 9.52 -6.55 -4.76
N VAL A 178 8.67 -5.83 -5.51
CA VAL A 178 8.19 -4.49 -5.12
C VAL A 178 7.29 -4.62 -3.88
N PRO A 179 7.56 -3.85 -2.81
CA PRO A 179 6.73 -3.90 -1.61
C PRO A 179 5.28 -3.48 -1.85
N GLU A 180 4.34 -4.08 -1.12
CA GLU A 180 2.90 -3.77 -1.23
C GLU A 180 2.56 -2.31 -0.86
N TYR A 181 3.38 -1.67 -0.01
CA TYR A 181 3.19 -0.28 0.38
C TYR A 181 3.63 0.73 -0.69
N GLU A 182 4.16 0.28 -1.84
CA GLU A 182 4.66 1.15 -2.90
C GLU A 182 3.51 1.88 -3.60
N LEU A 183 3.50 3.20 -3.48
CA LEU A 183 2.50 4.07 -4.08
C LEU A 183 2.96 4.55 -5.46
N ASN A 184 2.00 4.72 -6.37
CA ASN A 184 2.27 5.36 -7.65
C ASN A 184 2.46 6.88 -7.43
N PRO A 185 3.62 7.46 -7.76
CA PRO A 185 3.85 8.89 -7.57
C PRO A 185 2.92 9.77 -8.41
N LEU A 186 2.36 9.26 -9.51
CA LEU A 186 1.41 9.99 -10.35
C LEU A 186 0.05 10.21 -9.67
N GLU A 187 -0.30 9.37 -8.70
CA GLU A 187 -1.52 9.51 -7.90
C GLU A 187 -1.40 10.58 -6.82
N LEU A 188 -0.16 11.02 -6.51
CA LEU A 188 0.13 12.00 -5.46
C LEU A 188 0.13 13.42 -6.02
N GLN A 189 -0.93 14.18 -5.72
CA GLN A 189 -1.04 15.59 -6.07
C GLN A 189 -0.50 16.47 -4.94
N ILE A 190 0.80 16.76 -4.98
CA ILE A 190 1.47 17.59 -3.98
C ILE A 190 1.15 19.06 -4.24
N ARG A 191 0.61 19.77 -3.23
CA ARG A 191 0.48 21.22 -3.31
C ARG A 191 1.86 21.84 -3.18
N LYS A 192 2.36 22.50 -4.23
CA LYS A 192 3.58 23.30 -4.15
C LYS A 192 3.34 24.46 -3.18
N SER A 193 3.73 24.30 -1.92
CA SER A 193 3.93 25.42 -1.00
C SER A 193 5.41 25.79 -0.99
N ASP A 194 5.68 27.08 -0.87
CA ASP A 194 7.01 27.69 -0.99
C ASP A 194 8.09 27.00 -0.17
N GLY A 195 9.21 26.67 -0.83
CA GLY A 195 10.45 26.26 -0.19
C GLY A 195 10.47 24.81 0.31
N ILE A 196 11.24 23.96 -0.37
CA ILE A 196 11.63 22.64 0.13
C ILE A 196 12.53 22.90 1.37
N SER A 197 11.94 22.87 2.55
CA SER A 197 12.72 22.76 3.79
C SER A 197 12.98 21.27 4.03
N LYS A 198 14.25 20.93 4.25
CA LYS A 198 14.75 19.57 4.47
C LYS A 198 13.90 18.83 5.52
N GLY A 199 13.30 17.70 5.13
CA GLY A 199 12.46 16.89 6.01
C GLY A 199 11.08 17.47 6.36
N SER A 200 10.61 18.50 5.65
CA SER A 200 9.26 19.03 5.83
C SER A 200 8.20 18.12 5.20
N TYR A 201 7.12 17.90 5.96
CA TYR A 201 5.94 17.20 5.46
C TYR A 201 5.11 18.17 4.62
N GLN A 202 4.78 17.76 3.39
CA GLN A 202 3.92 18.50 2.49
C GLN A 202 2.52 17.91 2.48
N VAL A 203 1.52 18.76 2.32
CA VAL A 203 0.14 18.30 2.18
C VAL A 203 -0.10 17.93 0.73
N ALA A 204 -0.48 16.68 0.49
CA ALA A 204 -0.85 16.18 -0.82
C ALA A 204 -2.27 15.61 -0.82
N LYS A 205 -2.80 15.35 -2.02
CA LYS A 205 -3.97 14.50 -2.19
C LYS A 205 -3.54 13.18 -2.82
N TRP A 206 -3.98 12.08 -2.22
CA TRP A 206 -3.88 10.73 -2.77
C TRP A 206 -5.28 10.18 -2.95
N ASN A 207 -5.68 9.87 -4.19
CA ASN A 207 -7.04 9.41 -4.52
C ASN A 207 -8.16 10.28 -3.90
N GLY A 208 -7.96 11.61 -3.92
CA GLY A 208 -8.89 12.59 -3.33
C GLY A 208 -8.77 12.79 -1.81
N THR A 209 -8.11 11.89 -1.10
CA THR A 209 -7.88 11.97 0.36
C THR A 209 -6.67 12.82 0.67
N LYS A 210 -6.76 13.71 1.68
CA LYS A 210 -5.61 14.51 2.12
C LYS A 210 -4.62 13.63 2.87
N VAL A 211 -3.36 13.70 2.48
CA VAL A 211 -2.25 12.96 3.10
C VAL A 211 -1.08 13.88 3.39
N SER A 212 -0.25 13.46 4.33
CA SER A 212 1.01 14.10 4.69
C SER A 212 2.16 13.36 4.00
N VAL A 213 3.03 14.07 3.29
CA VAL A 213 4.10 13.48 2.49
C VAL A 213 5.45 14.01 2.95
N LYS A 214 6.31 13.13 3.48
CA LYS A 214 7.70 13.43 3.76
C LYS A 214 8.53 13.08 2.54
N ILE A 215 9.14 14.10 1.92
CA ILE A 215 9.98 13.92 0.73
C ILE A 215 11.44 13.83 1.18
N LEU A 216 12.18 12.82 0.71
CA LEU A 216 13.62 12.76 0.89
C LEU A 216 14.30 13.63 -0.17
N ASP A 217 15.16 14.55 0.28
CA ASP A 217 15.82 15.53 -0.60
C ASP A 217 16.72 14.89 -1.64
N LYS A 218 16.89 15.60 -2.77
CA LYS A 218 17.66 15.10 -3.92
C LYS A 218 19.14 14.85 -3.64
N ASP A 219 19.72 15.60 -2.72
CA ASP A 219 21.14 15.48 -2.36
C ASP A 219 21.37 14.39 -1.30
N SER A 220 20.33 14.01 -0.56
CA SER A 220 20.38 12.95 0.45
C SER A 220 20.45 11.53 -0.13
N TYR A 221 20.27 11.33 -1.44
CA TYR A 221 20.41 10.01 -2.06
C TYR A 221 21.85 9.50 -2.15
N LYS A 222 22.85 10.37 -1.92
CA LYS A 222 24.27 9.97 -1.91
C LYS A 222 24.75 9.55 -0.53
N ASP A 223 24.03 9.96 0.50
CA ASP A 223 24.43 9.75 1.88
C ASP A 223 23.81 8.44 2.42
N PRO A 224 24.63 7.42 2.74
CA PRO A 224 24.14 6.15 3.26
C PRO A 224 23.41 6.31 4.59
N GLU A 225 23.78 7.29 5.42
CA GLU A 225 23.13 7.53 6.72
C GLU A 225 21.69 8.01 6.52
N SER A 226 21.49 8.99 5.63
CA SER A 226 20.15 9.50 5.26
C SER A 226 19.25 8.38 4.70
N ILE A 227 19.81 7.49 3.87
CA ILE A 227 19.07 6.34 3.31
C ILE A 227 18.72 5.34 4.40
N ASN A 228 19.67 5.03 5.30
CA ASN A 228 19.43 4.10 6.40
C ASN A 228 18.40 4.65 7.39
N ALA A 229 18.42 5.95 7.67
CA ALA A 229 17.40 6.61 8.47
C ALA A 229 16.01 6.52 7.81
N PHE A 230 15.92 6.77 6.51
CA PHE A 230 14.68 6.63 5.73
C PHE A 230 14.17 5.18 5.75
N LYS A 231 15.05 4.21 5.49
CA LYS A 231 14.72 2.76 5.56
C LYS A 231 14.23 2.39 6.96
N HIS A 232 14.94 2.81 8.00
CA HIS A 232 14.58 2.50 9.38
C HIS A 232 13.19 3.06 9.72
N GLU A 233 12.93 4.33 9.41
CA GLU A 233 11.62 4.96 9.60
C GLU A 233 10.51 4.21 8.86
N LEU A 234 10.74 3.81 7.60
CA LEU A 234 9.78 3.03 6.81
C LEU A 234 9.47 1.67 7.47
N THR A 235 10.50 0.96 7.93
CA THR A 235 10.32 -0.35 8.60
C THR A 235 9.57 -0.24 9.94
N LEU A 236 9.68 0.89 10.64
CA LEU A 236 8.90 1.15 11.84
C LEU A 236 7.44 1.44 11.49
N LEU A 237 7.21 2.31 10.51
CA LEU A 237 5.86 2.70 10.08
C LEU A 237 5.05 1.53 9.50
N GLU A 238 5.71 0.59 8.83
CA GLU A 238 5.07 -0.61 8.30
C GLU A 238 4.51 -1.52 9.41
N LYS A 239 5.22 -1.62 10.54
CA LYS A 239 4.84 -2.50 11.67
C LYS A 239 3.80 -1.88 12.59
N VAL A 240 3.71 -0.55 12.62
CA VAL A 240 2.94 0.17 13.64
C VAL A 240 1.54 0.50 13.14
N ARG A 241 0.53 -0.01 13.85
CA ARG A 241 -0.89 0.33 13.60
C ARG A 241 -1.61 0.55 14.92
N HIS A 242 -1.81 1.81 15.28
CA HIS A 242 -2.45 2.19 16.53
C HIS A 242 -3.18 3.54 16.37
N PRO A 243 -4.39 3.74 16.96
CA PRO A 243 -5.16 4.98 16.79
C PRO A 243 -4.48 6.23 17.35
N ASN A 244 -3.61 6.09 18.34
CA ASN A 244 -2.78 7.18 18.85
C ASN A 244 -1.43 7.25 18.16
N ILE A 245 -1.21 6.56 17.05
CA ILE A 245 0.00 6.70 16.24
C ILE A 245 -0.38 7.13 14.84
N VAL A 246 0.40 8.03 14.25
CA VAL A 246 0.11 8.49 12.89
C VAL A 246 0.17 7.32 11.92
N GLN A 247 -0.96 7.09 11.25
CA GLN A 247 -1.15 5.93 10.40
C GLN A 247 -0.31 6.05 9.13
N PHE A 248 0.48 5.00 8.88
CA PHE A 248 1.19 4.82 7.63
C PHE A 248 0.22 4.48 6.50
N VAL A 249 0.36 5.17 5.37
CA VAL A 249 -0.46 4.95 4.16
C VAL A 249 0.34 4.19 3.11
N GLY A 250 1.58 4.60 2.87
CA GLY A 250 2.46 3.96 1.89
C GLY A 250 3.72 4.79 1.65
N ALA A 251 4.56 4.36 0.72
CA ALA A 251 5.80 5.05 0.38
C ALA A 251 6.07 5.01 -1.12
N VAL A 252 6.90 5.93 -1.59
CA VAL A 252 7.49 5.89 -2.93
C VAL A 252 8.97 5.61 -2.73
N THR A 253 9.41 4.41 -3.07
CA THR A 253 10.79 3.94 -2.90
C THR A 253 11.44 3.63 -4.24
N GLN A 254 10.68 3.31 -5.28
CA GLN A 254 11.20 2.96 -6.60
C GLN A 254 11.52 4.20 -7.45
N ASN A 255 10.83 5.31 -7.20
CA ASN A 255 10.93 6.53 -7.99
C ASN A 255 11.56 7.68 -7.20
N ILE A 256 12.16 8.62 -7.92
CA ILE A 256 12.66 9.87 -7.33
C ILE A 256 11.60 10.99 -7.50
N PRO A 257 11.32 11.77 -6.44
CA PRO A 257 11.93 11.67 -5.13
C PRO A 257 11.32 10.55 -4.28
N MET A 258 12.13 9.94 -3.40
CA MET A 258 11.60 8.98 -2.43
C MET A 258 10.71 9.70 -1.41
N MET A 259 9.58 9.09 -1.06
CA MET A 259 8.55 9.69 -0.20
C MET A 259 8.03 8.70 0.83
N ILE A 260 7.66 9.20 2.01
CA ILE A 260 6.83 8.49 2.98
C ILE A 260 5.49 9.23 3.06
N VAL A 261 4.38 8.50 2.92
CA VAL A 261 3.02 9.02 2.94
C VAL A 261 2.31 8.51 4.19
N SER A 262 1.75 9.45 4.95
CA SER A 262 1.02 9.19 6.18
C SER A 262 -0.26 10.00 6.28
N GLU A 263 -1.08 9.69 7.29
CA GLU A 263 -2.33 10.40 7.55
C GLU A 263 -2.12 11.92 7.75
N TYR A 264 -2.96 12.72 7.09
CA TYR A 264 -2.96 14.17 7.27
C TYR A 264 -3.70 14.60 8.54
N HIS A 265 -3.01 15.39 9.37
CA HIS A 265 -3.56 15.97 10.59
C HIS A 265 -3.87 17.46 10.41
N PRO A 266 -5.15 17.88 10.37
CA PRO A 266 -5.53 19.28 10.09
C PRO A 266 -5.02 20.30 11.11
N ARG A 267 -4.74 19.86 12.35
CA ARG A 267 -4.25 20.72 13.42
C ARG A 267 -2.73 20.91 13.41
N GLY A 268 -2.02 20.20 12.52
CA GLY A 268 -0.56 20.20 12.48
C GLY A 268 0.07 19.50 13.69
N ASP A 269 1.36 19.73 13.91
CA ASP A 269 2.05 19.24 15.11
C ASP A 269 1.67 20.00 16.38
N LEU A 270 1.87 19.36 17.54
CA LEU A 270 1.52 19.94 18.83
C LEU A 270 2.28 21.24 19.08
N GLY A 271 3.55 21.34 18.64
CA GLY A 271 4.34 22.56 18.76
C GLY A 271 3.70 23.75 18.03
N SER A 272 3.34 23.57 16.76
CA SER A 272 2.66 24.58 15.95
C SER A 272 1.28 24.92 16.50
N TYR A 273 0.55 23.92 17.01
CA TYR A 273 -0.74 24.11 17.65
C TYR A 273 -0.62 24.95 18.94
N LEU A 274 0.36 24.65 19.79
CA LEU A 274 0.66 25.39 21.02
C LEU A 274 1.05 26.85 20.72
N GLN A 275 1.87 27.07 19.69
CA GLN A 275 2.23 28.43 19.26
C GLN A 275 1.01 29.23 18.79
N LYS A 276 0.10 28.60 18.04
CA LYS A 276 -1.10 29.27 17.50
C LYS A 276 -2.19 29.50 18.56
N LYS A 277 -2.37 28.57 19.50
CA LYS A 277 -3.43 28.63 20.52
C LYS A 277 -3.01 29.25 21.84
N GLY A 278 -1.71 29.26 22.15
CA GLY A 278 -1.19 29.66 23.45
C GLY A 278 -1.50 28.63 24.53
N ARG A 279 -1.76 29.11 25.75
CA ARG A 279 -1.96 28.26 26.94
C ARG A 279 -3.19 27.36 26.77
N ILE A 280 -2.99 26.06 26.97
CA ILE A 280 -4.06 25.05 26.89
C ILE A 280 -4.67 24.82 28.28
N SER A 281 -5.98 24.56 28.34
CA SER A 281 -6.68 24.19 29.57
C SER A 281 -6.13 22.88 30.16
N PRO A 282 -6.06 22.72 31.50
CA PRO A 282 -5.51 21.52 32.15
C PRO A 282 -6.14 20.20 31.69
N SER A 283 -7.46 20.17 31.46
CA SER A 283 -8.19 18.99 30.98
C SER A 283 -7.73 18.52 29.60
N LYS A 284 -7.50 19.46 28.67
CA LYS A 284 -6.98 19.15 27.32
C LYS A 284 -5.52 18.73 27.35
N ALA A 285 -4.70 19.36 28.20
CA ALA A 285 -3.31 18.96 28.38
C ALA A 285 -3.21 17.51 28.90
N LEU A 286 -4.03 17.16 29.88
CA LEU A 286 -4.11 15.80 30.41
C LEU A 286 -4.59 14.80 29.35
N LYS A 287 -5.57 15.17 28.53
CA LYS A 287 -6.00 14.33 27.40
C LYS A 287 -4.86 14.06 26.42
N TYR A 288 -4.14 15.10 25.97
CA TYR A 288 -3.00 14.92 25.05
C TYR A 288 -1.88 14.09 25.68
N ALA A 289 -1.60 14.28 26.96
CA ALA A 289 -0.61 13.48 27.67
C ALA A 289 -1.00 11.98 27.70
N LEU A 290 -2.28 11.67 27.94
CA LEU A 290 -2.79 10.29 27.92
C LEU A 290 -2.72 9.67 26.52
N ASP A 291 -3.10 10.42 25.48
CA ASP A 291 -3.06 9.95 24.09
C ASP A 291 -1.61 9.62 23.65
N VAL A 292 -0.65 10.49 24.00
CA VAL A 292 0.78 10.26 23.76
C VAL A 292 1.30 9.07 24.56
N ALA A 293 0.92 8.96 25.84
CA ALA A 293 1.34 7.84 26.69
C ALA A 293 0.82 6.49 26.15
N ARG A 294 -0.42 6.44 25.66
CA ARG A 294 -1.00 5.24 25.03
C ARG A 294 -0.21 4.82 23.78
N GLY A 295 0.13 5.77 22.92
CA GLY A 295 0.93 5.47 21.75
C GLY A 295 2.35 5.00 22.11
N MET A 296 3.00 5.65 23.09
CA MET A 296 4.33 5.24 23.54
C MET A 296 4.32 3.83 24.16
N ASN A 297 3.31 3.51 24.97
CA ASN A 297 3.15 2.18 25.52
C ASN A 297 3.00 1.14 24.40
N TYR A 298 2.17 1.41 23.39
CA TYR A 298 2.03 0.52 22.24
C TYR A 298 3.37 0.27 21.54
N LEU A 299 4.17 1.32 21.28
CA LEU A 299 5.48 1.17 20.64
C LEU A 299 6.42 0.28 21.45
N HIS A 300 6.45 0.44 22.77
CA HIS A 300 7.28 -0.37 23.66
C HIS A 300 6.77 -1.81 23.82
N GLU A 301 5.50 -2.09 23.53
CA GLU A 301 4.90 -3.43 23.58
C GLU A 301 5.01 -4.19 22.24
N CYS A 302 5.47 -3.53 21.17
CA CYS A 302 5.70 -4.19 19.88
C CYS A 302 6.68 -5.36 20.02
N LYS A 303 6.37 -6.48 19.34
CA LYS A 303 7.21 -7.69 19.26
C LYS A 303 7.65 -7.92 17.81
N PRO A 304 8.82 -8.55 17.55
CA PRO A 304 9.72 -9.20 18.51
C PRO A 304 10.53 -8.23 19.37
N ASP A 305 10.84 -7.04 18.85
CA ASP A 305 11.62 -6.02 19.54
C ASP A 305 10.78 -4.77 19.81
N PRO A 306 10.91 -4.17 21.02
CA PRO A 306 10.23 -2.94 21.36
C PRO A 306 10.73 -1.79 20.49
N ILE A 307 9.82 -0.95 20.00
CA ILE A 307 10.18 0.23 19.19
C ILE A 307 10.45 1.40 20.12
N ILE A 308 11.70 1.85 20.17
CA ILE A 308 12.09 3.02 20.95
C ILE A 308 12.09 4.24 20.02
N HIS A 309 11.23 5.23 20.32
CA HIS A 309 11.06 6.42 19.48
C HIS A 309 12.33 7.30 19.39
N CYS A 310 13.18 7.31 20.43
CA CYS A 310 14.47 8.01 20.54
C CYS A 310 14.48 9.54 20.35
N ASN A 311 13.44 10.17 19.80
CA ASN A 311 13.37 11.61 19.55
C ASN A 311 12.00 12.22 19.90
N LEU A 312 11.53 12.03 21.13
CA LEU A 312 10.23 12.55 21.56
C LEU A 312 10.31 14.06 21.78
N ASN A 313 9.75 14.84 20.85
CA ASN A 313 9.65 16.29 20.99
C ASN A 313 8.31 16.83 20.43
N PRO A 314 7.88 18.06 20.78
CA PRO A 314 6.58 18.61 20.35
C PRO A 314 6.41 18.77 18.83
N LYS A 315 7.51 18.76 18.06
CA LYS A 315 7.50 18.74 16.59
C LYS A 315 7.48 17.30 16.02
N CYS A 316 7.92 16.32 16.80
CA CYS A 316 7.95 14.89 16.52
C CYS A 316 6.70 14.15 17.02
N GLN A 317 5.79 14.80 17.74
CA GLN A 317 4.43 14.28 17.98
C GLN A 317 3.60 14.09 16.70
N LYS A 318 4.20 14.25 15.53
CA LYS A 318 3.71 13.78 14.22
C LYS A 318 3.67 12.25 14.09
N TYR A 319 4.07 11.51 15.14
CA TYR A 319 3.78 10.09 15.29
C TYR A 319 2.65 9.83 16.29
N PHE A 320 1.98 10.84 16.86
CA PHE A 320 0.88 10.64 17.79
C PHE A 320 -0.36 11.45 17.37
N ALA A 321 -1.52 10.80 17.30
CA ALA A 321 -2.80 11.40 16.89
C ALA A 321 -3.54 12.07 18.07
#